data_AF-A0A914LGH2-F1
#
_entry.id   AF-A0A914LGH2-F1
#
_cell.length_a   1.000
_cell.length_b   1.000
_cell.length_c   1.000
_cell.angle_alpha   90.00
_cell.angle_beta   90.00
_cell.angle_gamma   90.00
#
_symmetry.space_group_name_H-M   'P 1'
#
loop_
_entity.id
_entity.type
_entity.pdbx_description
1 polymer ?
#
loop_
_entity_poly.entity_id
_entity_poly.type
_entity_poly.pdbx_seq_one_letter_code
_entity_poly.pdbx_strand_id
1 'polypeptide(L)'
;MNQEIDLHKEAAEEKTKELEELRVLSTTLGQERQQTSEESKRKVDETEHKFAKLKGAYQQIREDHIKALTEIRDLRAKIDSNVKASDTKNEELTQLKAKMEQDGLEREFFESQAKTLQESIQIKGQKLIECQTKIEQLESHLEELEDVLGKVKVESAEKLKLLGEDKLKIGNDFLDCITSFALNLMEQTNEDSQNATSISYPPHLATSKLKSFIEQKDFVNSMFNNESSKNEFYKSILLVAQNMSDILLVCPSAAYTASIQHFEEVNEQCRQIQQLSSTFIKEKTLESLNEIWKELENLENLMLGLPKENVDLDVNTVGKQLEEEMNCMTEAIAAAVEHINELQKKRQDSNNPFNKKYVFYSRETNIGIKLEVNDKILNSCNELMGAVRELVIKSKEVQEEIVSNGRGQATPIEFYKRNHLWTEGLISAGRAVGVTATELVKSADKLIMEKGGKFEHLIVSAGSVGASVAQLFVSSRVKADKNSQKLVGLGKASKDVNKCTANLVGIVKQGQQSLGEEKLLDFSNLSLHETKKEEMESQVRVLELEAELSRERLRFAALRKQHFHIAQLVSNNQENGGGNNVETDTSPPES
;
A
#
# COMPACT_ATOMS: atom_id res chain seq x y z
N MET A 1 -187.01 120.28 103.30
CA MET A 1 -186.76 121.39 102.36
C MET A 1 -185.59 122.30 102.76
N ASN A 2 -185.19 122.50 104.02
CA ASN A 2 -184.20 123.57 104.30
C ASN A 2 -182.86 123.19 104.97
N GLN A 3 -182.40 121.92 105.03
CA GLN A 3 -181.09 121.61 105.64
C GLN A 3 -180.23 120.56 104.91
N GLU A 4 -180.52 120.32 103.63
CA GLU A 4 -179.64 119.60 102.69
C GLU A 4 -178.39 120.42 102.28
N ILE A 5 -178.27 121.70 102.65
CA ILE A 5 -177.30 122.61 102.00
C ILE A 5 -176.07 122.94 102.87
N ASP A 6 -176.11 122.82 104.20
CA ASP A 6 -175.02 123.31 105.05
C ASP A 6 -173.97 122.26 105.47
N LEU A 7 -174.28 120.97 105.65
CA LEU A 7 -173.28 119.98 106.10
C LEU A 7 -172.49 119.33 104.95
N HIS A 8 -172.94 119.49 103.70
CA HIS A 8 -172.10 119.20 102.54
C HIS A 8 -170.90 120.14 102.41
N LYS A 9 -170.85 121.25 103.17
CA LYS A 9 -169.70 122.16 103.24
C LYS A 9 -168.63 121.73 104.25
N GLU A 10 -169.02 121.22 105.42
CA GLU A 10 -168.03 120.69 106.39
C GLU A 10 -167.36 119.41 105.87
N ALA A 11 -168.08 118.61 105.08
CA ALA A 11 -167.52 117.44 104.39
C ALA A 11 -166.47 117.78 103.31
N ALA A 12 -166.37 119.05 102.88
CA ALA A 12 -165.42 119.49 101.84
C ALA A 12 -164.12 120.08 102.40
N GLU A 13 -164.17 120.69 103.60
CA GLU A 13 -162.98 121.28 104.24
C GLU A 13 -162.14 120.25 105.02
N GLU A 14 -162.72 119.13 105.45
CA GLU A 14 -161.97 118.07 106.13
C GLU A 14 -161.17 117.21 105.13
N LYS A 15 -161.70 116.97 103.92
CA LYS A 15 -161.03 116.19 102.87
C LYS A 15 -159.79 116.86 102.26
N THR A 16 -159.70 118.19 102.31
CA THR A 16 -158.52 118.91 101.81
C THR A 16 -157.36 118.90 102.81
N LYS A 17 -157.62 118.59 104.09
CA LYS A 17 -156.58 118.53 105.12
C LYS A 17 -155.88 117.18 105.21
N GLU A 18 -156.60 116.07 105.02
CA GLU A 18 -155.98 114.73 105.08
C GLU A 18 -155.12 114.39 103.84
N LEU A 19 -155.38 115.02 102.69
CA LEU A 19 -154.60 114.81 101.46
C LEU A 19 -153.17 115.37 101.55
N GLU A 20 -152.95 116.39 102.39
CA GLU A 20 -151.62 116.98 102.59
C GLU A 20 -150.76 116.13 103.55
N GLU A 21 -151.38 115.43 104.50
CA GLU A 21 -150.67 114.55 105.45
C GLU A 21 -150.18 113.25 104.80
N LEU A 22 -150.90 112.72 103.80
CA LEU A 22 -150.49 111.54 103.03
C LEU A 22 -149.25 111.76 102.15
N ARG A 23 -148.94 113.00 101.78
CA ARG A 23 -147.83 113.32 100.88
C ARG A 23 -146.47 113.31 101.58
N VAL A 24 -146.43 113.66 102.86
CA VAL A 24 -145.19 113.75 103.64
C VAL A 24 -144.70 112.36 104.10
N LEU A 25 -145.62 111.41 104.34
CA LEU A 25 -145.23 110.06 104.79
C LEU A 25 -144.60 109.20 103.68
N SER A 26 -145.01 109.38 102.43
CA SER A 26 -144.49 108.63 101.27
C SER A 26 -143.00 108.90 101.00
N THR A 27 -142.56 110.14 101.23
CA THR A 27 -141.16 110.54 101.04
C THR A 27 -140.21 109.96 102.09
N THR A 28 -140.69 109.65 103.29
CA THR A 28 -139.83 109.21 104.39
C THR A 28 -139.54 107.70 104.33
N LEU A 29 -140.49 106.89 103.82
CA LEU A 29 -140.32 105.44 103.67
C LEU A 29 -139.44 105.02 102.48
N GLY A 30 -139.17 105.93 101.54
CA GLY A 30 -138.27 105.65 100.41
C GLY A 30 -136.79 105.56 100.79
N GLN A 31 -136.38 106.20 101.89
CA GLN A 31 -134.96 106.33 102.25
C GLN A 31 -134.42 105.16 103.08
N GLU A 32 -135.25 104.45 103.86
CA GLU A 32 -134.77 103.34 104.70
C GLU A 32 -134.55 102.01 103.96
N ARG A 33 -135.20 101.78 102.81
CA ARG A 33 -135.08 100.50 102.09
C ARG A 33 -133.81 100.36 101.25
N GLN A 34 -133.11 101.44 100.96
CA GLN A 34 -131.90 101.42 100.14
C GLN A 34 -130.67 100.92 100.93
N GLN A 35 -130.65 101.11 102.26
CA GLN A 35 -129.53 100.68 103.11
C GLN A 35 -129.47 99.17 103.38
N THR A 36 -130.60 98.46 103.41
CA THR A 36 -130.63 97.00 103.71
C THR A 36 -130.20 96.11 102.54
N SER A 37 -130.16 96.65 101.32
CA SER A 37 -129.77 95.92 100.10
C SER A 37 -128.24 95.75 99.97
N GLU A 38 -127.45 96.70 100.50
CA GLU A 38 -126.00 96.70 100.30
C GLU A 38 -125.24 95.74 101.24
N GLU A 39 -125.76 95.46 102.43
CA GLU A 39 -125.10 94.57 103.40
C GLU A 39 -125.23 93.07 103.04
N SER A 40 -126.32 92.68 102.38
CA SER A 40 -126.56 91.29 101.96
C SER A 40 -125.63 90.83 100.84
N LYS A 41 -125.12 91.76 100.02
CA LYS A 41 -124.25 91.46 98.87
C LYS A 41 -122.85 91.01 99.28
N ARG A 42 -122.27 91.59 100.35
CA ARG A 42 -120.89 91.32 100.76
C ARG A 42 -120.63 89.89 101.29
N LYS A 43 -121.63 89.22 101.88
CA LYS A 43 -121.47 87.86 102.43
C LYS A 43 -121.48 86.76 101.38
N VAL A 44 -122.09 86.98 100.21
CA VAL A 44 -122.18 85.97 99.15
C VAL A 44 -120.82 85.83 98.43
N ASP A 45 -120.17 86.95 98.12
CA ASP A 45 -118.89 86.97 97.39
C ASP A 45 -117.76 86.21 98.12
N GLU A 46 -117.72 86.24 99.46
CA GLU A 46 -116.73 85.47 100.23
C GLU A 46 -116.91 83.95 100.14
N THR A 47 -118.16 83.47 100.01
CA THR A 47 -118.44 82.02 99.92
C THR A 47 -118.13 81.45 98.53
N GLU A 48 -118.38 82.21 97.47
CA GLU A 48 -118.02 81.83 96.10
C GLU A 48 -116.49 81.70 95.92
N HIS A 49 -115.72 82.59 96.54
CA HIS A 49 -114.26 82.56 96.44
C HIS A 49 -113.63 81.30 97.09
N LYS A 50 -114.22 80.75 98.17
CA LYS A 50 -113.72 79.52 98.80
C LYS A 50 -114.00 78.27 97.93
N PHE A 51 -115.16 78.20 97.29
CA PHE A 51 -115.55 77.07 96.44
C PHE A 51 -114.70 76.99 95.15
N ALA A 52 -114.36 78.14 94.57
CA ALA A 52 -113.50 78.21 93.39
C ALA A 52 -112.09 77.65 93.65
N LYS A 53 -111.50 77.92 94.82
CA LYS A 53 -110.16 77.41 95.19
C LYS A 53 -110.12 75.88 95.32
N LEU A 54 -111.13 75.28 95.95
CA LEU A 54 -111.19 73.82 96.16
C LEU A 54 -111.38 73.06 94.83
N LYS A 55 -112.21 73.61 93.94
CA LYS A 55 -112.41 73.07 92.59
C LYS A 55 -111.11 73.07 91.77
N GLY A 56 -110.30 74.13 91.88
CA GLY A 56 -109.00 74.20 91.21
C GLY A 56 -108.01 73.12 91.66
N ALA A 57 -107.89 72.88 92.97
CA ALA A 57 -106.96 71.87 93.49
C ALA A 57 -107.33 70.43 93.08
N TYR A 58 -108.62 70.10 93.06
CA TYR A 58 -109.08 68.75 92.68
C TYR A 58 -108.90 68.48 91.18
N GLN A 59 -109.10 69.49 90.34
CA GLN A 59 -108.88 69.41 88.90
C GLN A 59 -107.40 69.11 88.59
N GLN A 60 -106.49 69.77 89.31
CA GLN A 60 -105.05 69.63 89.10
C GLN A 60 -104.53 68.23 89.48
N ILE A 61 -104.93 67.68 90.63
CA ILE A 61 -104.52 66.33 91.06
C ILE A 61 -105.02 65.25 90.08
N ARG A 62 -106.25 65.41 89.56
CA ARG A 62 -106.81 64.45 88.58
C ARG A 62 -106.05 64.49 87.26
N GLU A 63 -105.70 65.67 86.78
CA GLU A 63 -104.89 65.83 85.58
C GLU A 63 -103.48 65.23 85.75
N ASP A 64 -102.86 65.43 86.91
CA ASP A 64 -101.53 64.87 87.19
C ASP A 64 -101.54 63.34 87.32
N HIS A 65 -102.59 62.76 87.93
CA HIS A 65 -102.74 61.30 88.00
C HIS A 65 -102.96 60.65 86.63
N ILE A 66 -103.76 61.30 85.77
CA ILE A 66 -103.97 60.84 84.39
C ILE A 66 -102.66 60.90 83.60
N LYS A 67 -101.90 62.00 83.72
CA LYS A 67 -100.58 62.13 83.09
C LYS A 67 -99.62 61.03 83.50
N ALA A 68 -99.51 60.74 84.79
CA ALA A 68 -98.63 59.68 85.30
C ALA A 68 -99.01 58.29 84.78
N LEU A 69 -100.30 57.97 84.68
CA LEU A 69 -100.76 56.69 84.14
C LEU A 69 -100.47 56.55 82.63
N THR A 70 -100.62 57.63 81.86
CA THR A 70 -100.21 57.64 80.45
C THR A 70 -98.70 57.48 80.30
N GLU A 71 -97.89 58.16 81.12
CA GLU A 71 -96.43 58.00 81.08
C GLU A 71 -95.99 56.57 81.41
N ILE A 72 -96.58 55.94 82.43
CA ILE A 72 -96.27 54.54 82.77
C ILE A 72 -96.63 53.59 81.63
N ARG A 73 -97.79 53.79 80.98
CA ARG A 73 -98.21 52.99 79.82
C ARG A 73 -97.25 53.17 78.66
N ASP A 74 -96.86 54.39 78.35
CA ASP A 74 -95.96 54.70 77.24
C ASP A 74 -94.54 54.18 77.50
N LEU A 75 -94.06 54.27 78.75
CA LEU A 75 -92.78 53.69 79.15
C LEU A 75 -92.78 52.17 79.07
N ARG A 76 -93.85 51.49 79.49
CA ARG A 76 -93.97 50.03 79.32
C ARG A 76 -94.01 49.62 77.86
N ALA A 77 -94.76 50.34 77.02
CA ALA A 77 -94.78 50.08 75.58
C ALA A 77 -93.39 50.27 74.93
N LYS A 78 -92.63 51.28 75.37
CA LYS A 78 -91.24 51.48 74.93
C LYS A 78 -90.30 50.37 75.39
N ILE A 79 -90.45 49.88 76.62
CA ILE A 79 -89.64 48.77 77.14
C ILE A 79 -89.92 47.48 76.36
N ASP A 80 -91.19 47.12 76.15
CA ASP A 80 -91.54 45.91 75.39
C ASP A 80 -91.05 45.98 73.93
N SER A 81 -91.13 47.16 73.32
CA SER A 81 -90.56 47.39 71.98
C SER A 81 -89.03 47.20 71.97
N ASN A 82 -88.33 47.75 72.97
CA ASN A 82 -86.88 47.61 73.09
C ASN A 82 -86.43 46.18 73.40
N VAL A 83 -87.16 45.43 74.23
CA VAL A 83 -86.85 44.02 74.52
C VAL A 83 -87.01 43.19 73.25
N LYS A 84 -88.12 43.34 72.51
CA LYS A 84 -88.31 42.65 71.23
C LYS A 84 -87.23 43.01 70.22
N ALA A 85 -86.87 44.28 70.10
CA ALA A 85 -85.78 44.72 69.23
C ALA A 85 -84.40 44.19 69.67
N SER A 86 -84.20 43.99 70.98
CA SER A 86 -82.98 43.38 71.53
C SER A 86 -82.93 41.89 71.22
N ASP A 87 -84.04 41.16 71.38
CA ASP A 87 -84.12 39.72 71.10
C ASP A 87 -83.90 39.45 69.61
N THR A 88 -84.53 40.22 68.72
CA THR A 88 -84.30 40.09 67.26
C THR A 88 -82.84 40.37 66.89
N LYS A 89 -82.22 41.41 67.49
CA LYS A 89 -80.79 41.70 67.27
C LYS A 89 -79.88 40.60 67.81
N ASN A 90 -80.25 39.97 68.93
CA ASN A 90 -79.45 38.91 69.52
C ASN A 90 -79.51 37.64 68.66
N GLU A 91 -80.68 37.35 68.08
CA GLU A 91 -80.86 36.25 67.13
C GLU A 91 -80.09 36.47 65.83
N GLU A 92 -80.15 37.69 65.26
CA GLU A 92 -79.30 38.11 64.13
C GLU A 92 -77.81 38.00 64.45
N LEU A 93 -77.38 38.39 65.66
CA LEU A 93 -76.00 38.30 66.11
C LEU A 93 -75.53 36.84 66.21
N THR A 94 -76.37 35.94 66.71
CA THR A 94 -76.05 34.50 66.76
C THR A 94 -75.93 33.88 65.37
N GLN A 95 -76.82 34.24 64.44
CA GLN A 95 -76.74 33.77 63.06
C GLN A 95 -75.49 34.31 62.35
N LEU A 96 -75.14 35.58 62.58
CA LEU A 96 -73.94 36.18 62.03
C LEU A 96 -72.67 35.51 62.58
N LYS A 97 -72.62 35.20 63.88
CA LYS A 97 -71.49 34.47 64.49
C LYS A 97 -71.32 33.07 63.91
N ALA A 98 -72.41 32.31 63.76
CA ALA A 98 -72.37 30.99 63.15
C ALA A 98 -71.87 31.05 61.70
N LYS A 99 -72.30 32.05 60.93
CA LYS A 99 -71.83 32.26 59.56
C LYS A 99 -70.35 32.65 59.50
N MET A 100 -69.87 33.53 60.40
CA MET A 100 -68.45 33.87 60.48
C MET A 100 -67.58 32.66 60.86
N GLU A 101 -68.08 31.76 61.71
CA GLU A 101 -67.37 30.54 62.09
C GLU A 101 -67.28 29.55 60.92
N GLN A 102 -68.37 29.40 60.16
CA GLN A 102 -68.38 28.60 58.92
C GLN A 102 -67.43 29.18 57.86
N ASP A 103 -67.52 30.49 57.59
CA ASP A 103 -66.64 31.19 56.64
C ASP A 103 -65.16 31.09 57.09
N GLY A 104 -64.90 31.07 58.41
CA GLY A 104 -63.58 30.84 58.99
C GLY A 104 -63.02 29.45 58.68
N LEU A 105 -63.82 28.40 58.87
CA LEU A 105 -63.44 27.03 58.55
C LEU A 105 -63.22 26.81 57.05
N GLU A 106 -64.09 27.38 56.20
CA GLU A 106 -63.93 27.33 54.74
C GLU A 106 -62.63 28.04 54.31
N ARG A 107 -62.32 29.20 54.91
CA ARG A 107 -61.07 29.92 54.65
C ARG A 107 -59.85 29.11 55.06
N GLU A 108 -59.85 28.49 56.23
CA GLU A 108 -58.75 27.62 56.68
C GLU A 108 -58.55 26.41 55.75
N PHE A 109 -59.63 25.80 55.27
CA PHE A 109 -59.57 24.71 54.30
C PHE A 109 -58.95 25.15 52.97
N PHE A 110 -59.43 26.27 52.40
CA PHE A 110 -58.86 26.81 51.16
C PHE A 110 -57.41 27.27 51.34
N GLU A 111 -57.05 27.83 52.49
CA GLU A 111 -55.66 28.22 52.79
C GLU A 111 -54.74 27.00 52.90
N SER A 112 -55.20 25.91 53.53
CA SER A 112 -54.46 24.66 53.58
C SER A 112 -54.27 24.05 52.18
N GLN A 113 -55.32 24.05 51.35
CA GLN A 113 -55.23 23.54 49.98
C GLN A 113 -54.31 24.40 49.11
N ALA A 114 -54.36 25.72 49.26
CA ALA A 114 -53.47 26.65 48.57
C ALA A 114 -52.00 26.42 48.96
N LYS A 115 -51.70 26.18 50.24
CA LYS A 115 -50.34 25.82 50.70
C LYS A 115 -49.84 24.53 50.05
N THR A 116 -50.64 23.46 50.04
CA THR A 116 -50.25 22.18 49.41
C THR A 116 -50.03 22.32 47.90
N LEU A 117 -50.88 23.08 47.22
CA LEU A 117 -50.70 23.38 45.79
C LEU A 117 -49.44 24.21 45.53
N GLN A 118 -49.15 25.19 46.39
CA GLN A 118 -47.94 26.00 46.30
C GLN A 118 -46.67 25.17 46.48
N GLU A 119 -46.64 24.26 47.46
CA GLU A 119 -45.53 23.32 47.65
C GLU A 119 -45.34 22.40 46.42
N SER A 120 -46.43 21.88 45.86
CA SER A 120 -46.40 21.05 44.65
C SER A 120 -45.88 21.82 43.42
N ILE A 121 -46.31 23.07 43.25
CA ILE A 121 -45.81 23.97 42.20
C ILE A 121 -44.32 24.23 42.40
N GLN A 122 -43.87 24.48 43.63
CA GLN A 122 -42.45 24.72 43.92
C GLN A 122 -41.58 23.50 43.60
N ILE A 123 -42.01 22.30 44.01
CA ILE A 123 -41.30 21.05 43.70
C ILE A 123 -41.25 20.80 42.18
N LYS A 124 -42.37 21.00 41.48
CA LYS A 124 -42.40 20.86 40.02
C LYS A 124 -41.53 21.90 39.33
N GLY A 125 -41.54 23.15 39.80
CA GLY A 125 -40.67 24.21 39.30
C GLY A 125 -39.19 23.88 39.47
N GLN A 126 -38.81 23.30 40.62
CA GLN A 126 -37.44 22.88 40.88
C GLN A 126 -37.00 21.72 39.96
N LYS A 127 -37.86 20.71 39.77
CA LYS A 127 -37.61 19.61 38.81
C LYS A 127 -37.54 20.10 37.36
N LEU A 128 -38.33 21.10 37.00
CA LEU A 128 -38.29 21.69 35.66
C LEU A 128 -36.94 22.38 35.42
N ILE A 129 -36.43 23.13 36.40
CA ILE A 129 -35.11 23.76 36.32
C ILE A 129 -33.98 22.70 36.24
N GLU A 130 -34.07 21.63 37.01
CA GLU A 130 -33.12 20.50 36.91
C GLU A 130 -33.15 19.83 35.53
N CYS A 131 -34.34 19.61 34.96
CA CYS A 131 -34.46 19.09 33.60
C CYS A 131 -33.90 20.07 32.57
N GLN A 132 -34.18 21.37 32.71
CA GLN A 132 -33.72 22.41 31.79
C GLN A 132 -32.18 22.50 31.78
N THR A 133 -31.56 22.54 32.95
CA THR A 133 -30.09 22.54 33.08
C THR A 133 -29.47 21.27 32.49
N LYS A 134 -30.14 20.12 32.62
CA LYS A 134 -29.66 18.86 32.02
C LYS A 134 -29.80 18.83 30.50
N ILE A 135 -30.85 19.45 29.96
CA ILE A 135 -31.02 19.65 28.51
C ILE A 135 -29.89 20.54 27.97
N GLU A 136 -29.63 21.69 28.63
CA GLU A 136 -28.55 22.60 28.24
C GLU A 136 -27.17 21.92 28.27
N GLN A 137 -26.91 21.06 29.27
CA GLN A 137 -25.67 20.25 29.33
C GLN A 137 -25.58 19.24 28.19
N LEU A 138 -26.69 18.58 27.82
CA LEU A 138 -26.71 17.63 26.72
C LEU A 138 -26.54 18.32 25.37
N GLU A 139 -27.13 19.50 25.18
CA GLU A 139 -26.95 20.33 23.99
C GLU A 139 -25.48 20.77 23.85
N SER A 140 -24.84 21.21 24.95
CA SER A 140 -23.41 21.53 24.95
C SER A 140 -22.52 20.33 24.61
N HIS A 141 -22.78 19.14 25.17
CA HIS A 141 -22.03 17.95 24.81
C HIS A 141 -22.25 17.50 23.36
N LEU A 142 -23.45 17.71 22.80
CA LEU A 142 -23.73 17.44 21.39
C LEU A 142 -22.90 18.36 20.49
N GLU A 143 -22.83 19.65 20.81
CA GLU A 143 -22.01 20.61 20.04
C GLU A 143 -20.51 20.27 20.09
N GLU A 144 -19.99 19.88 21.26
CA GLU A 144 -18.60 19.40 21.39
C GLU A 144 -18.34 18.13 20.58
N LEU A 145 -19.27 17.16 20.62
CA LEU A 145 -19.16 15.93 19.83
C LEU A 145 -19.20 16.19 18.33
N GLU A 146 -20.04 17.13 17.87
CA GLU A 146 -20.11 17.52 16.47
C GLU A 146 -18.80 18.18 16.00
N ASP A 147 -18.18 19.05 16.81
CA ASP A 147 -16.89 19.66 16.51
C ASP A 147 -15.76 18.61 16.44
N VAL A 148 -15.71 17.67 17.41
CA VAL A 148 -14.72 16.58 17.40
C VAL A 148 -14.93 15.67 16.18
N LEU A 149 -16.18 15.32 15.86
CA LEU A 149 -16.50 14.50 14.68
C LEU A 149 -16.09 15.21 13.38
N GLY A 150 -16.29 16.53 13.30
CA GLY A 150 -15.82 17.37 12.20
C GLY A 150 -14.31 17.30 12.02
N LYS A 151 -13.55 17.49 13.10
CA LYS A 151 -12.08 17.42 13.11
C LYS A 151 -11.57 16.04 12.68
N VAL A 152 -12.12 14.96 13.24
CA VAL A 152 -11.72 13.59 12.91
C VAL A 152 -12.01 13.27 11.44
N LYS A 153 -13.14 13.72 10.89
CA LYS A 153 -13.44 13.53 9.46
C LYS A 153 -12.41 14.21 8.56
N VAL A 154 -12.06 15.47 8.83
CA VAL A 154 -11.04 16.21 8.06
C VAL A 154 -9.68 15.52 8.16
N GLU A 155 -9.24 15.16 9.37
CA GLU A 155 -7.95 14.49 9.56
C GLU A 155 -7.90 13.12 8.87
N SER A 156 -8.99 12.36 8.90
CA SER A 156 -9.08 11.06 8.21
C SER A 156 -9.02 11.21 6.68
N ALA A 157 -9.66 12.26 6.13
CA ALA A 157 -9.64 12.54 4.70
C ALA A 157 -8.24 12.99 4.23
N GLU A 158 -7.56 13.82 5.02
CA GLU A 158 -6.17 14.22 4.75
C GLU A 158 -5.21 13.03 4.79
N LYS A 159 -5.32 12.15 5.81
CA LYS A 159 -4.52 10.93 5.90
C LYS A 159 -4.76 9.98 4.73
N LEU A 160 -6.02 9.80 4.29
CA LEU A 160 -6.33 8.98 3.11
C LEU A 160 -5.75 9.57 1.82
N LYS A 161 -5.75 10.89 1.69
CA LYS A 161 -5.14 11.58 0.54
C LYS A 161 -3.62 11.40 0.52
N LEU A 162 -2.95 11.64 1.65
CA LEU A 162 -1.51 11.42 1.81
C LEU A 162 -1.11 9.98 1.51
N LEU A 163 -1.86 9.00 2.04
CA LEU A 163 -1.60 7.58 1.78
C LEU A 163 -1.77 7.22 0.28
N GLY A 164 -2.72 7.88 -0.41
CA GLY A 164 -2.89 7.75 -1.85
C GLY A 164 -1.72 8.32 -2.64
N GLU A 165 -1.22 9.50 -2.25
CA GLU A 165 -0.04 10.15 -2.84
C GLU A 165 1.23 9.31 -2.62
N ASP A 166 1.45 8.79 -1.41
CA ASP A 166 2.59 7.92 -1.08
C ASP A 166 2.54 6.62 -1.89
N LYS A 167 1.37 5.99 -2.04
CA LYS A 167 1.22 4.76 -2.83
C LYS A 167 1.52 5.00 -4.31
N LEU A 168 1.10 6.15 -4.86
CA LEU A 168 1.42 6.54 -6.23
C LEU A 168 2.93 6.79 -6.39
N LYS A 169 3.53 7.50 -5.43
CA LYS A 169 4.97 7.78 -5.43
C LYS A 169 5.81 6.51 -5.39
N ILE A 170 5.52 5.60 -4.46
CA ILE A 170 6.22 4.30 -4.35
C ILE A 170 6.08 3.51 -5.66
N GLY A 171 4.91 3.51 -6.29
CA GLY A 171 4.69 2.83 -7.57
C GLY A 171 5.49 3.45 -8.73
N ASN A 172 5.66 4.77 -8.74
CA ASN A 172 6.45 5.46 -9.75
C ASN A 172 7.96 5.27 -9.51
N ASP A 173 8.43 5.42 -8.28
CA ASP A 173 9.83 5.20 -7.89
C ASP A 173 10.28 3.76 -8.24
N PHE A 174 9.39 2.78 -8.02
CA PHE A 174 9.66 1.39 -8.39
C PHE A 174 9.72 1.19 -9.91
N LEU A 175 8.83 1.83 -10.68
CA LEU A 175 8.87 1.80 -12.13
C LEU A 175 10.16 2.44 -12.69
N ASP A 176 10.61 3.53 -12.10
CA ASP A 176 11.87 4.20 -12.48
C ASP A 176 13.08 3.33 -12.17
N CYS A 177 13.08 2.65 -11.01
CA CYS A 177 14.11 1.66 -10.66
C CYS A 177 14.16 0.49 -11.66
N ILE A 178 13.01 -0.06 -12.04
CA ILE A 178 12.95 -1.13 -13.05
C ILE A 178 13.40 -0.63 -14.40
N THR A 179 12.96 0.56 -14.81
CA THR A 179 13.32 1.15 -16.11
C THR A 179 14.83 1.37 -16.19
N SER A 180 15.42 1.97 -15.15
CA SER A 180 16.87 2.21 -15.10
C SER A 180 17.66 0.91 -15.07
N PHE A 181 17.24 -0.10 -14.31
CA PHE A 181 17.86 -1.42 -14.31
C PHE A 181 17.81 -2.08 -15.69
N ALA A 182 16.64 -2.11 -16.32
CA ALA A 182 16.45 -2.70 -17.65
C ALA A 182 17.26 -1.97 -18.73
N LEU A 183 17.35 -0.63 -18.67
CA LEU A 183 18.21 0.15 -19.57
C LEU A 183 19.70 -0.14 -19.37
N ASN A 184 20.17 -0.18 -18.12
CA ASN A 184 21.56 -0.55 -17.82
C ASN A 184 21.88 -1.94 -18.35
N LEU A 185 20.97 -2.90 -18.23
CA LEU A 185 21.14 -4.24 -18.77
C LEU A 185 21.25 -4.23 -20.31
N MET A 186 20.43 -3.44 -21.01
CA MET A 186 20.52 -3.27 -22.47
C MET A 186 21.80 -2.57 -22.92
N GLU A 187 22.30 -1.61 -22.13
CA GLU A 187 23.56 -0.92 -22.40
C GLU A 187 24.76 -1.85 -22.22
N GLN A 188 24.80 -2.59 -21.10
CA GLN A 188 25.83 -3.60 -20.87
C GLN A 188 25.81 -4.69 -21.96
N THR A 189 24.62 -5.14 -22.37
CA THR A 189 24.49 -6.13 -23.46
C THR A 189 25.03 -5.58 -24.78
N ASN A 190 24.86 -4.28 -25.05
CA ASN A 190 25.40 -3.65 -26.26
C ASN A 190 26.94 -3.61 -26.25
N GLU A 191 27.56 -3.39 -25.09
CA GLU A 191 29.01 -3.50 -24.91
C GLU A 191 29.48 -4.95 -25.07
N ASP A 192 28.81 -5.90 -24.41
CA ASP A 192 29.14 -7.33 -24.46
C ASP A 192 28.92 -7.94 -25.86
N SER A 193 27.97 -7.42 -26.63
CA SER A 193 27.74 -7.81 -28.03
C SER A 193 28.97 -7.53 -28.91
N GLN A 194 29.78 -6.51 -28.60
CA GLN A 194 31.05 -6.29 -29.29
C GLN A 194 32.05 -7.43 -29.05
N ASN A 195 31.92 -8.10 -27.91
CA ASN A 195 32.70 -9.27 -27.51
C ASN A 195 32.08 -10.60 -27.96
N ALA A 196 30.93 -10.61 -28.67
CA ALA A 196 30.30 -11.83 -29.17
C ALA A 196 31.23 -12.65 -30.09
N THR A 197 32.14 -11.95 -30.79
CA THR A 197 33.19 -12.58 -31.60
C THR A 197 34.26 -13.28 -30.77
N SER A 198 34.29 -13.15 -29.45
CA SER A 198 35.26 -13.82 -28.55
C SER A 198 34.67 -15.05 -27.86
N ILE A 199 33.36 -15.26 -27.95
CA ILE A 199 32.62 -16.34 -27.29
C ILE A 199 32.27 -17.40 -28.35
N SER A 200 32.47 -18.68 -28.02
CA SER A 200 31.96 -19.79 -28.84
C SER A 200 30.66 -20.28 -28.23
N TYR A 201 29.60 -20.34 -29.04
CA TYR A 201 28.28 -20.77 -28.58
C TYR A 201 27.61 -21.71 -29.59
N PRO A 202 27.06 -22.88 -29.18
CA PRO A 202 26.41 -23.80 -30.11
C PRO A 202 25.12 -23.21 -30.73
N PRO A 203 24.97 -23.22 -32.07
CA PRO A 203 23.82 -22.62 -32.76
C PRO A 203 22.45 -23.17 -32.32
N HIS A 204 22.34 -24.48 -32.16
CA HIS A 204 21.09 -25.13 -31.75
C HIS A 204 20.61 -24.70 -30.35
N LEU A 205 21.51 -24.34 -29.43
CA LEU A 205 21.15 -23.82 -28.11
C LEU A 205 20.63 -22.39 -28.20
N ALA A 206 21.25 -21.57 -29.06
CA ALA A 206 20.82 -20.20 -29.30
C ALA A 206 19.42 -20.17 -29.92
N THR A 207 19.21 -20.98 -30.98
CA THR A 207 17.90 -21.12 -31.63
C THR A 207 16.83 -21.64 -30.66
N SER A 208 17.15 -22.61 -29.81
CA SER A 208 16.21 -23.11 -28.80
C SER A 208 15.80 -22.05 -27.78
N LYS A 209 16.74 -21.18 -27.35
CA LYS A 209 16.46 -20.12 -26.40
C LYS A 209 15.61 -19.01 -27.02
N LEU A 210 15.96 -18.59 -28.23
CA LEU A 210 15.20 -17.62 -29.01
C LEU A 210 13.75 -18.09 -29.24
N LYS A 211 13.59 -19.32 -29.73
CA LYS A 211 12.26 -19.91 -29.96
C LYS A 211 11.42 -20.01 -28.70
N SER A 212 12.01 -20.45 -27.59
CA SER A 212 11.32 -20.54 -26.30
C SER A 212 10.80 -19.19 -25.83
N PHE A 213 11.46 -18.08 -26.15
CA PHE A 213 11.00 -16.75 -25.78
C PHE A 213 9.90 -16.24 -26.73
N ILE A 214 10.02 -16.48 -28.03
CA ILE A 214 8.97 -16.18 -29.02
C ILE A 214 7.66 -16.92 -28.68
N GLU A 215 7.74 -18.18 -28.25
CA GLU A 215 6.58 -18.97 -27.79
C GLU A 215 5.89 -18.36 -26.55
N GLN A 216 6.55 -17.47 -25.79
CA GLN A 216 5.98 -16.77 -24.64
C GLN A 216 5.29 -15.44 -25.01
N LYS A 217 5.27 -15.04 -26.29
CA LYS A 217 4.72 -13.77 -26.78
C LYS A 217 3.35 -13.43 -26.20
N ASP A 218 2.37 -14.32 -26.32
CA ASP A 218 1.00 -14.09 -25.85
C ASP A 218 0.94 -13.93 -24.32
N PHE A 219 1.74 -14.70 -23.61
CA PHE A 219 1.83 -14.63 -22.15
C PHE A 219 2.43 -13.29 -21.69
N VAL A 220 3.53 -12.85 -22.29
CA VAL A 220 4.17 -11.55 -21.99
C VAL A 220 3.26 -10.38 -22.32
N ASN A 221 2.60 -10.42 -23.49
CA ASN A 221 1.64 -9.38 -23.90
C ASN A 221 0.44 -9.31 -22.95
N SER A 222 -0.05 -10.45 -22.46
CA SER A 222 -1.13 -10.49 -21.47
C SER A 222 -0.74 -9.90 -20.11
N MET A 223 0.50 -10.14 -19.66
CA MET A 223 1.03 -9.53 -18.43
C MET A 223 1.22 -8.03 -18.58
N PHE A 224 1.70 -7.58 -19.73
CA PHE A 224 1.91 -6.17 -20.04
C PHE A 224 0.60 -5.38 -20.06
N ASN A 225 -0.46 -5.92 -20.67
CA ASN A 225 -1.77 -5.27 -20.74
C ASN A 225 -2.63 -5.46 -19.47
N ASN A 226 -2.10 -6.06 -18.41
CA ASN A 226 -2.88 -6.33 -17.20
C ASN A 226 -3.07 -5.07 -16.34
N GLU A 227 -4.13 -4.30 -16.62
CA GLU A 227 -4.50 -3.11 -15.85
C GLU A 227 -4.82 -3.39 -14.37
N SER A 228 -5.13 -4.64 -14.02
CA SER A 228 -5.51 -5.02 -12.66
C SER A 228 -4.30 -5.20 -11.74
N SER A 229 -3.10 -5.41 -12.29
CA SER A 229 -1.88 -5.70 -11.49
C SER A 229 -0.65 -5.00 -12.08
N LYS A 230 -0.27 -3.87 -11.46
CA LYS A 230 1.00 -3.19 -11.78
C LYS A 230 2.22 -4.12 -11.66
N ASN A 231 2.16 -5.13 -10.79
CA ASN A 231 3.24 -6.10 -10.63
C ASN A 231 3.44 -6.97 -11.89
N GLU A 232 2.37 -7.35 -12.59
CA GLU A 232 2.49 -8.11 -13.84
C GLU A 232 3.08 -7.24 -14.96
N PHE A 233 2.69 -5.96 -15.00
CA PHE A 233 3.29 -4.96 -15.88
C PHE A 233 4.79 -4.78 -15.60
N TYR A 234 5.21 -4.68 -14.34
CA TYR A 234 6.62 -4.58 -13.96
C TYR A 234 7.42 -5.84 -14.35
N LYS A 235 6.84 -7.02 -14.13
CA LYS A 235 7.48 -8.30 -14.49
C LYS A 235 7.65 -8.46 -15.99
N SER A 236 6.70 -8.01 -16.81
CA SER A 236 6.82 -8.14 -18.27
C SER A 236 8.00 -7.33 -18.81
N ILE A 237 8.23 -6.10 -18.31
CA ILE A 237 9.39 -5.29 -18.67
C ILE A 237 10.70 -6.01 -18.30
N LEU A 238 10.81 -6.53 -17.08
CA LEU A 238 11.99 -7.27 -16.62
C LEU A 238 12.24 -8.54 -17.43
N LEU A 239 11.17 -9.30 -17.72
CA LEU A 239 11.27 -10.54 -18.47
C LEU A 239 11.74 -10.28 -19.91
N VAL A 240 11.23 -9.23 -20.55
CA VAL A 240 11.72 -8.79 -21.88
C VAL A 240 13.19 -8.41 -21.78
N ALA A 241 13.58 -7.52 -20.86
CA ALA A 241 14.96 -7.08 -20.73
C ALA A 241 15.94 -8.24 -20.47
N GLN A 242 15.60 -9.17 -19.58
CA GLN A 242 16.46 -10.32 -19.27
C GLN A 242 16.62 -11.26 -20.47
N ASN A 243 15.52 -11.62 -21.14
CA ASN A 243 15.61 -12.51 -22.30
C ASN A 243 16.30 -11.85 -23.48
N MET A 244 16.10 -10.55 -23.70
CA MET A 244 16.83 -9.79 -24.72
C MET A 244 18.33 -9.82 -24.42
N SER A 245 18.74 -9.55 -23.18
CA SER A 245 20.15 -9.56 -22.80
C SER A 245 20.82 -10.88 -23.17
N ASP A 246 20.15 -11.98 -22.86
CA ASP A 246 20.65 -13.31 -23.17
C ASP A 246 20.67 -13.61 -24.69
N ILE A 247 19.58 -13.31 -25.40
CA ILE A 247 19.44 -13.59 -26.84
C ILE A 247 20.45 -12.78 -27.66
N LEU A 248 20.59 -11.49 -27.34
CA LEU A 248 21.48 -10.55 -28.04
C LEU A 248 22.96 -10.88 -27.85
N LEU A 249 23.34 -11.56 -26.77
CA LEU A 249 24.70 -12.07 -26.60
C LEU A 249 24.89 -13.41 -27.33
N VAL A 250 23.91 -14.31 -27.18
CA VAL A 250 24.04 -15.71 -27.59
C VAL A 250 23.85 -15.91 -29.09
N CYS A 251 22.89 -15.24 -29.73
CA CYS A 251 22.60 -15.40 -31.16
C CYS A 251 23.77 -14.93 -32.05
N PRO A 252 24.37 -13.74 -31.84
CA PRO A 252 25.55 -13.34 -32.59
C PRO A 252 26.75 -14.26 -32.32
N SER A 253 26.98 -14.68 -31.07
CA SER A 253 28.07 -15.63 -30.74
C SER A 253 27.89 -16.99 -31.44
N ALA A 254 26.64 -17.45 -31.56
CA ALA A 254 26.28 -18.67 -32.26
C ALA A 254 26.40 -18.55 -33.78
N ALA A 255 25.89 -17.46 -34.37
CA ALA A 255 26.06 -17.17 -35.79
C ALA A 255 27.54 -17.05 -36.16
N TYR A 256 28.33 -16.40 -35.30
CA TYR A 256 29.78 -16.33 -35.44
C TYR A 256 30.43 -17.73 -35.41
N THR A 257 29.97 -18.61 -34.51
CA THR A 257 30.48 -19.98 -34.38
C THR A 257 30.12 -20.83 -35.61
N ALA A 258 28.92 -20.65 -36.18
CA ALA A 258 28.45 -21.40 -37.35
C ALA A 258 29.01 -20.87 -38.69
N SER A 259 28.96 -19.55 -38.90
CA SER A 259 29.32 -18.91 -40.16
C SER A 259 29.51 -17.41 -40.01
N ILE A 260 30.75 -16.94 -40.19
CA ILE A 260 31.04 -15.49 -40.22
C ILE A 260 30.26 -14.76 -41.33
N GLN A 261 29.94 -15.43 -42.44
CA GLN A 261 29.20 -14.79 -43.54
C GLN A 261 27.80 -14.38 -43.10
N HIS A 262 27.15 -15.18 -42.26
CA HIS A 262 25.81 -14.90 -41.73
C HIS A 262 25.85 -14.14 -40.40
N PHE A 263 27.03 -14.06 -39.76
CA PHE A 263 27.20 -13.30 -38.52
C PHE A 263 26.86 -11.83 -38.70
N GLU A 264 27.30 -11.18 -39.77
CA GLU A 264 27.05 -9.74 -39.98
C GLU A 264 25.54 -9.44 -40.01
N GLU A 265 24.77 -10.26 -40.73
CA GLU A 265 23.31 -10.15 -40.83
C GLU A 265 22.62 -10.40 -39.48
N VAL A 266 23.01 -11.48 -38.77
CA VAL A 266 22.47 -11.79 -37.44
C VAL A 266 22.82 -10.72 -36.42
N ASN A 267 24.05 -10.19 -36.46
CA ASN A 267 24.55 -9.19 -35.54
C ASN A 267 23.88 -7.83 -35.76
N GLU A 268 23.65 -7.45 -37.02
CA GLU A 268 22.92 -6.22 -37.34
C GLU A 268 21.45 -6.33 -36.94
N GLN A 269 20.82 -7.50 -37.17
CA GLN A 269 19.47 -7.77 -36.67
C GLN A 269 19.40 -7.68 -35.14
N CYS A 270 20.40 -8.19 -34.43
CA CYS A 270 20.49 -8.07 -32.98
C CYS A 270 20.66 -6.61 -32.53
N ARG A 271 21.44 -5.79 -33.24
CA ARG A 271 21.55 -4.35 -32.94
C ARG A 271 20.21 -3.62 -33.11
N GLN A 272 19.46 -3.94 -34.16
CA GLN A 272 18.12 -3.39 -34.36
C GLN A 272 17.20 -3.78 -33.21
N ILE A 273 17.19 -5.05 -32.80
CA ILE A 273 16.39 -5.53 -31.65
C ILE A 273 16.83 -4.85 -30.35
N GLN A 274 18.12 -4.61 -30.15
CA GLN A 274 18.65 -3.90 -28.98
C GLN A 274 18.12 -2.46 -28.91
N GLN A 275 18.10 -1.75 -30.03
CA GLN A 275 17.58 -0.38 -30.12
C GLN A 275 16.08 -0.36 -29.84
N LEU A 276 15.32 -1.25 -30.46
CA LEU A 276 13.87 -1.39 -30.22
C LEU A 276 13.56 -1.76 -28.76
N SER A 277 14.36 -2.64 -28.16
CA SER A 277 14.24 -3.02 -26.74
C SER A 277 14.47 -1.82 -25.82
N SER A 278 15.48 -1.00 -26.13
CA SER A 278 15.75 0.24 -25.38
C SER A 278 14.63 1.26 -25.54
N THR A 279 14.05 1.38 -26.74
CA THR A 279 12.89 2.24 -27.00
C THR A 279 11.65 1.75 -26.24
N PHE A 280 11.35 0.45 -26.30
CA PHE A 280 10.26 -0.16 -25.53
C PHE A 280 10.42 0.07 -24.02
N ILE A 281 11.61 -0.10 -23.46
CA ILE A 281 11.82 0.13 -22.02
C ILE A 281 11.56 1.60 -21.66
N LYS A 282 11.84 2.56 -22.55
CA LYS A 282 11.56 3.99 -22.33
C LYS A 282 10.07 4.29 -22.48
N GLU A 283 9.48 3.93 -23.60
CA GLU A 283 8.12 4.29 -23.99
C GLU A 283 7.04 3.44 -23.33
N LYS A 284 7.35 2.16 -23.08
CA LYS A 284 6.46 1.17 -22.45
C LYS A 284 5.11 1.13 -23.16
N THR A 285 5.15 0.93 -24.47
CA THR A 285 3.97 0.83 -25.33
C THR A 285 3.82 -0.58 -25.90
N LEU A 286 2.59 -0.97 -26.21
CA LEU A 286 2.32 -2.26 -26.83
C LEU A 286 2.79 -2.28 -28.29
N GLU A 287 2.78 -1.13 -28.99
CA GLU A 287 3.31 -1.04 -30.35
C GLU A 287 4.80 -1.39 -30.39
N SER A 288 5.62 -0.77 -29.53
CA SER A 288 7.07 -1.05 -29.48
C SER A 288 7.37 -2.49 -29.05
N LEU A 289 6.56 -3.09 -28.17
CA LEU A 289 6.68 -4.51 -27.83
C LEU A 289 6.37 -5.44 -29.01
N ASN A 290 5.36 -5.12 -29.80
CA ASN A 290 5.00 -5.89 -30.99
C ASN A 290 6.04 -5.79 -32.11
N GLU A 291 6.70 -4.64 -32.25
CA GLU A 291 7.84 -4.48 -33.15
C GLU A 291 9.01 -5.39 -32.76
N ILE A 292 9.32 -5.49 -31.46
CA ILE A 292 10.36 -6.43 -30.97
C ILE A 292 10.01 -7.87 -31.35
N TRP A 293 8.77 -8.31 -31.15
CA TRP A 293 8.36 -9.67 -31.50
C TRP A 293 8.55 -9.98 -32.99
N LYS A 294 8.17 -9.04 -33.86
CA LYS A 294 8.36 -9.19 -35.31
C LYS A 294 9.85 -9.33 -35.67
N GLU A 295 10.71 -8.52 -35.08
CA GLU A 295 12.15 -8.59 -35.36
C GLU A 295 12.83 -9.83 -34.74
N LEU A 296 12.28 -10.39 -33.65
CA LEU A 296 12.72 -11.68 -33.11
C LEU A 296 12.34 -12.85 -34.02
N GLU A 297 11.15 -12.83 -34.62
CA GLU A 297 10.75 -13.82 -35.63
C GLU A 297 11.67 -13.75 -36.87
N ASN A 298 12.07 -12.53 -37.29
CA ASN A 298 13.08 -12.35 -38.35
C ASN A 298 14.44 -12.93 -37.94
N LEU A 299 14.88 -12.67 -36.71
CA LEU A 299 16.11 -13.25 -36.16
C LEU A 299 16.05 -14.78 -36.10
N GLU A 300 14.90 -15.37 -35.76
CA GLU A 300 14.71 -16.82 -35.75
C GLU A 300 14.93 -17.41 -37.14
N ASN A 301 14.38 -16.78 -38.18
CA ASN A 301 14.58 -17.20 -39.56
C ASN A 301 16.06 -17.15 -39.97
N LEU A 302 16.80 -16.09 -39.61
CA LEU A 302 18.25 -16.00 -39.86
C LEU A 302 19.03 -17.09 -39.11
N MET A 303 18.68 -17.34 -37.85
CA MET A 303 19.32 -18.37 -37.02
C MET A 303 19.04 -19.79 -37.53
N LEU A 304 17.85 -20.04 -38.10
CA LEU A 304 17.52 -21.31 -38.76
C LEU A 304 18.21 -21.48 -40.12
N GLY A 305 18.52 -20.37 -40.79
CA GLY A 305 19.25 -20.32 -42.06
C GLY A 305 20.77 -20.47 -41.93
N LEU A 306 21.31 -20.50 -40.71
CA LEU A 306 22.73 -20.76 -40.48
C LEU A 306 23.12 -22.13 -41.08
N PRO A 307 24.28 -22.24 -41.75
CA PRO A 307 24.75 -23.51 -42.26
C PRO A 307 24.86 -24.47 -41.09
N LYS A 308 24.14 -25.58 -41.20
CA LYS A 308 24.36 -26.75 -40.35
C LYS A 308 25.81 -27.15 -40.62
N GLU A 309 26.56 -27.54 -39.59
CA GLU A 309 27.86 -28.20 -39.80
C GLU A 309 27.60 -29.48 -40.61
N ASN A 310 27.53 -29.36 -41.94
CA ASN A 310 27.49 -30.46 -42.87
C ASN A 310 28.91 -31.03 -42.89
N VAL A 311 29.25 -31.80 -41.86
CA VAL A 311 30.14 -32.91 -42.10
C VAL A 311 29.28 -33.90 -42.87
N ASP A 312 29.32 -33.85 -44.21
CA ASP A 312 28.68 -34.82 -45.09
C ASP A 312 29.38 -36.16 -44.89
N LEU A 313 29.09 -36.79 -43.76
CA LEU A 313 29.38 -38.17 -43.49
C LEU A 313 28.40 -38.94 -44.37
N ASP A 314 28.93 -39.78 -45.27
CA ASP A 314 28.08 -40.71 -46.01
C ASP A 314 27.15 -41.39 -45.02
N VAL A 315 25.84 -41.15 -45.15
CA VAL A 315 24.79 -41.62 -44.24
C VAL A 315 24.86 -43.15 -44.08
N ASN A 316 25.48 -43.86 -45.02
CA ASN A 316 25.74 -45.30 -44.93
C ASN A 316 26.91 -45.70 -43.99
N THR A 317 27.79 -44.77 -43.62
CA THR A 317 29.00 -44.99 -42.81
C THR A 317 29.02 -44.24 -41.47
N VAL A 318 28.12 -43.26 -41.25
CA VAL A 318 27.99 -42.44 -40.02
C VAL A 318 28.08 -43.26 -38.72
N GLY A 319 27.44 -44.43 -38.66
CA GLY A 319 27.46 -45.27 -37.46
C GLY A 319 28.84 -45.88 -37.15
N LYS A 320 29.64 -46.20 -38.17
CA LYS A 320 31.01 -46.70 -38.00
C LYS A 320 31.98 -45.57 -37.64
N GLN A 321 31.81 -44.42 -38.30
CA GLN A 321 32.62 -43.23 -38.04
C GLN A 321 32.41 -42.71 -36.61
N LEU A 322 31.21 -42.82 -36.05
CA LEU A 322 30.96 -42.52 -34.64
C LEU A 322 31.83 -43.38 -33.71
N GLU A 323 31.84 -44.69 -33.95
CA GLU A 323 32.59 -45.62 -33.11
C GLU A 323 34.10 -45.39 -33.22
N GLU A 324 34.60 -45.18 -34.45
CA GLU A 324 35.99 -44.79 -34.71
C GLU A 324 36.36 -43.49 -33.98
N GLU A 325 35.55 -42.43 -34.12
CA GLU A 325 35.89 -41.13 -33.54
C GLU A 325 35.78 -41.12 -32.01
N MET A 326 34.83 -41.87 -31.45
CA MET A 326 34.71 -42.07 -30.00
C MET A 326 35.89 -42.87 -29.43
N ASN A 327 36.49 -43.76 -30.22
CA ASN A 327 37.70 -44.48 -29.85
C ASN A 327 38.93 -43.58 -29.95
N CYS A 328 39.11 -42.87 -31.07
CA CYS A 328 40.16 -41.86 -31.25
C CYS A 328 40.17 -40.82 -30.12
N MET A 329 39.00 -40.30 -29.74
CA MET A 329 38.87 -39.39 -28.59
C MET A 329 39.35 -40.03 -27.29
N THR A 330 38.97 -41.28 -27.03
CA THR A 330 39.35 -42.00 -25.79
C THR A 330 40.86 -42.24 -25.75
N GLU A 331 41.46 -42.62 -26.88
CA GLU A 331 42.90 -42.81 -27.03
C GLU A 331 43.67 -41.49 -26.84
N ALA A 332 43.19 -40.40 -27.44
CA ALA A 332 43.80 -39.07 -27.28
C ALA A 332 43.80 -38.62 -25.80
N ILE A 333 42.69 -38.86 -25.07
CA ILE A 333 42.62 -38.55 -23.64
C ILE A 333 43.55 -39.45 -22.83
N ALA A 334 43.63 -40.75 -23.16
CA ALA A 334 44.53 -41.68 -22.48
C ALA A 334 46.01 -41.27 -22.68
N ALA A 335 46.39 -40.95 -23.92
CA ALA A 335 47.73 -40.46 -24.25
C ALA A 335 48.03 -39.11 -23.56
N ALA A 336 47.03 -38.22 -23.46
CA ALA A 336 47.15 -36.97 -22.74
C ALA A 336 47.45 -37.20 -21.24
N VAL A 337 46.72 -38.11 -20.58
CA VAL A 337 46.96 -38.48 -19.18
C VAL A 337 48.34 -39.12 -19.01
N GLU A 338 48.73 -40.05 -19.89
CA GLU A 338 50.04 -40.68 -19.84
C GLU A 338 51.17 -39.65 -19.97
N HIS A 339 51.06 -38.73 -20.92
CA HIS A 339 52.06 -37.70 -21.13
C HIS A 339 52.18 -36.73 -19.93
N ILE A 340 51.06 -36.32 -19.30
CA ILE A 340 51.12 -35.53 -18.05
C ILE A 340 51.84 -36.30 -16.95
N ASN A 341 51.54 -37.60 -16.77
CA ASN A 341 52.22 -38.44 -15.78
C ASN A 341 53.71 -38.61 -16.08
N GLU A 342 54.09 -38.71 -17.36
CA GLU A 342 55.50 -38.70 -17.77
C GLU A 342 56.19 -37.39 -17.41
N LEU A 343 55.54 -36.25 -17.64
CA LEU A 343 56.10 -34.93 -17.29
C LEU A 343 56.33 -34.81 -15.78
N GLN A 344 55.39 -35.30 -14.97
CA GLN A 344 55.54 -35.38 -13.51
C GLN A 344 56.72 -36.27 -13.11
N LYS A 345 56.83 -37.48 -13.68
CA LYS A 345 57.95 -38.41 -13.42
C LYS A 345 59.30 -37.83 -13.84
N LYS A 346 59.38 -37.24 -15.05
CA LYS A 346 60.58 -36.58 -15.57
C LYS A 346 61.05 -35.45 -14.67
N ARG A 347 60.13 -34.78 -13.96
CA ARG A 347 60.45 -33.73 -12.98
C ARG A 347 60.87 -34.27 -11.61
N GLN A 348 60.27 -35.37 -11.17
CA GLN A 348 60.61 -36.03 -9.90
C GLN A 348 61.95 -36.80 -9.96
N ASP A 349 62.40 -37.18 -11.16
CA ASP A 349 63.73 -37.77 -11.34
C ASP A 349 64.85 -36.74 -11.13
N SER A 350 65.58 -36.89 -10.02
CA SER A 350 66.72 -36.04 -9.64
C SER A 350 67.91 -36.17 -10.60
N ASN A 351 68.03 -37.28 -11.34
CA ASN A 351 69.13 -37.54 -12.29
C ASN A 351 68.84 -37.06 -13.72
N ASN A 352 67.63 -36.55 -14.00
CA ASN A 352 67.28 -36.04 -15.32
C ASN A 352 68.19 -34.84 -15.70
N PRO A 353 68.84 -34.85 -16.88
CA PRO A 353 69.68 -33.73 -17.37
C PRO A 353 68.97 -32.37 -17.33
N PHE A 354 67.65 -32.38 -17.45
CA PHE A 354 66.81 -31.20 -17.32
C PHE A 354 66.84 -30.65 -15.90
N ASN A 355 66.56 -31.47 -14.89
CA ASN A 355 66.61 -31.08 -13.47
C ASN A 355 68.04 -30.63 -13.08
N LYS A 356 69.06 -31.32 -13.60
CA LYS A 356 70.48 -30.99 -13.38
C LYS A 356 70.90 -29.66 -14.01
N LYS A 357 70.34 -29.31 -15.16
CA LYS A 357 70.54 -28.00 -15.81
C LYS A 357 69.92 -26.88 -14.99
N TYR A 358 68.73 -27.08 -14.41
CA TYR A 358 68.11 -26.11 -13.48
C TYR A 358 68.85 -26.01 -12.12
N VAL A 359 69.44 -27.10 -11.63
CA VAL A 359 70.32 -27.10 -10.45
C VAL A 359 71.67 -26.42 -10.73
N PHE A 360 72.16 -26.31 -11.97
CA PHE A 360 73.41 -25.59 -12.26
C PHE A 360 73.21 -24.07 -12.39
N TYR A 361 72.01 -23.61 -12.72
CA TYR A 361 71.62 -22.18 -12.72
C TYR A 361 71.14 -21.68 -11.34
N SER A 362 71.31 -22.49 -10.28
CA SER A 362 70.80 -22.29 -8.91
C SER A 362 71.48 -21.18 -8.09
N ARG A 363 71.84 -20.06 -8.72
CA ARG A 363 72.24 -18.83 -8.03
C ARG A 363 71.14 -17.77 -8.00
N GLU A 364 69.98 -18.04 -8.57
CA GLU A 364 68.82 -17.12 -8.58
C GLU A 364 67.71 -17.60 -7.64
N THR A 365 67.18 -16.68 -6.82
CA THR A 365 66.25 -16.87 -5.69
C THR A 365 64.85 -17.40 -6.04
N ASN A 366 64.52 -17.60 -7.32
CA ASN A 366 63.14 -17.80 -7.79
C ASN A 366 62.80 -19.23 -8.29
N ILE A 367 63.71 -20.21 -8.15
CA ILE A 367 63.51 -21.56 -8.71
C ILE A 367 62.54 -22.40 -7.85
N GLY A 368 62.57 -22.28 -6.52
CA GLY A 368 61.69 -23.07 -5.63
C GLY A 368 60.21 -22.81 -5.87
N ILE A 369 59.82 -21.53 -5.95
CA ILE A 369 58.44 -21.09 -6.23
C ILE A 369 58.02 -21.56 -7.63
N LYS A 370 58.89 -21.43 -8.63
CA LYS A 370 58.60 -21.88 -10.00
C LYS A 370 58.40 -23.39 -10.09
N LEU A 371 59.15 -24.18 -9.33
CA LEU A 371 58.97 -25.63 -9.30
C LEU A 371 57.61 -26.00 -8.67
N GLU A 372 57.27 -25.40 -7.54
CA GLU A 372 55.99 -25.63 -6.85
C GLU A 372 54.77 -25.24 -7.69
N VAL A 373 54.83 -24.07 -8.34
CA VAL A 373 53.76 -23.60 -9.24
C VAL A 373 53.53 -24.59 -10.38
N ASN A 374 54.61 -25.07 -11.01
CA ASN A 374 54.48 -26.01 -12.12
C ASN A 374 53.95 -27.39 -11.68
N ASP A 375 54.30 -27.86 -10.48
CA ASP A 375 53.76 -29.12 -9.94
C ASP A 375 52.26 -29.00 -9.66
N LYS A 376 51.81 -27.87 -9.11
CA LYS A 376 50.37 -27.58 -8.94
C LYS A 376 49.64 -27.55 -10.28
N ILE A 377 50.24 -26.94 -11.31
CA ILE A 377 49.69 -26.91 -12.66
C ILE A 377 49.56 -28.32 -13.24
N LEU A 378 50.60 -29.16 -13.18
CA LEU A 378 50.55 -30.53 -13.70
C LEU A 378 49.51 -31.38 -12.97
N ASN A 379 49.43 -31.27 -11.64
CA ASN A 379 48.43 -31.96 -10.84
C ASN A 379 47.00 -31.56 -11.29
N SER A 380 46.75 -30.26 -11.46
CA SER A 380 45.45 -29.78 -11.90
C SER A 380 45.13 -30.16 -13.36
N CYS A 381 46.12 -30.22 -14.25
CA CYS A 381 45.94 -30.76 -15.60
C CYS A 381 45.55 -32.25 -15.57
N ASN A 382 46.17 -33.04 -14.68
CA ASN A 382 45.87 -34.45 -14.51
C ASN A 382 44.45 -34.67 -13.96
N GLU A 383 44.05 -33.89 -12.95
CA GLU A 383 42.68 -33.88 -12.42
C GLU A 383 41.65 -33.54 -13.49
N LEU A 384 41.92 -32.50 -14.30
CA LEU A 384 41.06 -32.11 -15.42
C LEU A 384 40.93 -33.24 -16.45
N MET A 385 42.04 -33.82 -16.92
CA MET A 385 42.00 -34.92 -17.88
C MET A 385 41.31 -36.18 -17.30
N GLY A 386 41.47 -36.44 -16.00
CA GLY A 386 40.74 -37.49 -15.29
C GLY A 386 39.22 -37.26 -15.29
N ALA A 387 38.78 -36.03 -15.02
CA ALA A 387 37.36 -35.66 -15.10
C ALA A 387 36.82 -35.74 -16.53
N VAL A 388 37.60 -35.34 -17.54
CA VAL A 388 37.24 -35.44 -18.96
C VAL A 388 37.09 -36.91 -19.37
N ARG A 389 38.00 -37.78 -18.92
CA ARG A 389 37.90 -39.23 -19.14
C ARG A 389 36.61 -39.82 -18.56
N GLU A 390 36.27 -39.47 -17.32
CA GLU A 390 35.03 -39.92 -16.68
C GLU A 390 33.79 -39.42 -17.45
N LEU A 391 33.79 -38.16 -17.88
CA LEU A 391 32.69 -37.63 -18.70
C LEU A 391 32.52 -38.38 -20.01
N VAL A 392 33.61 -38.71 -20.71
CA VAL A 392 33.54 -39.47 -21.96
C VAL A 392 32.93 -40.86 -21.72
N ILE A 393 33.29 -41.53 -20.63
CA ILE A 393 32.69 -42.81 -20.23
C ILE A 393 31.18 -42.62 -20.00
N LYS A 394 30.76 -41.60 -19.24
CA LYS A 394 29.35 -41.30 -19.00
C LYS A 394 28.60 -40.91 -20.27
N SER A 395 29.25 -40.22 -21.20
CA SER A 395 28.67 -39.89 -22.51
C SER A 395 28.39 -41.17 -23.31
N LYS A 396 29.35 -42.11 -23.33
CA LYS A 396 29.16 -43.43 -23.97
C LYS A 396 28.02 -44.22 -23.32
N GLU A 397 27.96 -44.27 -21.99
CA GLU A 397 26.87 -44.97 -21.26
C GLU A 397 25.48 -44.42 -21.65
N VAL A 398 25.34 -43.09 -21.79
CA VAL A 398 24.10 -42.42 -22.23
C VAL A 398 23.79 -42.74 -23.69
N GLN A 399 24.78 -42.69 -24.59
CA GLN A 399 24.61 -43.06 -26.00
C GLN A 399 24.11 -44.51 -26.14
N GLU A 400 24.71 -45.46 -25.40
CA GLU A 400 24.29 -46.86 -25.39
C GLU A 400 22.85 -47.05 -24.88
N GLU A 401 22.44 -46.30 -23.85
CA GLU A 401 21.07 -46.32 -23.35
C GLU A 401 20.06 -45.81 -24.38
N ILE A 402 20.37 -44.69 -25.04
CA ILE A 402 19.55 -44.11 -26.10
C ILE A 402 19.36 -45.12 -27.23
N VAL A 403 20.45 -45.75 -27.68
CA VAL A 403 20.42 -46.75 -28.74
C VAL A 403 19.64 -47.98 -28.30
N SER A 404 19.89 -48.50 -27.10
CA SER A 404 19.19 -49.69 -26.57
C SER A 404 17.68 -49.48 -26.47
N ASN A 405 17.25 -48.30 -26.01
CA ASN A 405 15.84 -47.96 -25.85
C ASN A 405 15.17 -47.56 -27.18
N GLY A 406 15.92 -46.97 -28.12
CA GLY A 406 15.39 -46.37 -29.34
C GLY A 406 15.50 -47.22 -30.60
N ARG A 407 16.36 -48.25 -30.64
CA ARG A 407 16.62 -49.03 -31.86
C ARG A 407 15.51 -50.02 -32.23
N GLY A 408 14.69 -50.46 -31.27
CA GLY A 408 13.73 -51.54 -31.49
C GLY A 408 14.43 -52.82 -31.99
N GLN A 409 14.04 -53.29 -33.18
CA GLN A 409 14.66 -54.45 -33.85
C GLN A 409 15.84 -54.09 -34.77
N ALA A 410 16.16 -52.80 -34.93
CA ALA A 410 17.26 -52.35 -35.79
C ALA A 410 18.62 -52.48 -35.11
N THR A 411 19.68 -52.57 -35.91
CA THR A 411 21.06 -52.57 -35.40
C THR A 411 21.47 -51.16 -34.90
N PRO A 412 22.48 -51.05 -34.01
CA PRO A 412 23.02 -49.74 -33.60
C PRO A 412 23.44 -48.84 -34.76
N ILE A 413 24.07 -49.42 -35.79
CA ILE A 413 24.52 -48.69 -36.99
C ILE A 413 23.32 -48.12 -37.75
N GLU A 414 22.25 -48.90 -37.92
CA GLU A 414 21.01 -48.43 -38.55
C GLU A 414 20.31 -47.36 -37.71
N PHE A 415 20.38 -47.45 -36.38
CA PHE A 415 19.83 -46.42 -35.49
C PHE A 415 20.57 -45.09 -35.65
N TYR A 416 21.90 -45.11 -35.68
CA TYR A 416 22.72 -43.92 -35.92
C TYR A 416 22.49 -43.33 -37.31
N LYS A 417 22.37 -44.18 -38.34
CA LYS A 417 22.00 -43.77 -39.70
C LYS A 417 20.64 -43.05 -39.76
N ARG A 418 19.62 -43.61 -39.10
CA ARG A 418 18.29 -42.98 -39.01
C ARG A 418 18.30 -41.67 -38.23
N ASN A 419 19.26 -41.49 -37.34
CA ASN A 419 19.45 -40.28 -36.53
C ASN A 419 20.78 -39.59 -36.91
N HIS A 420 21.06 -39.43 -38.20
CA HIS A 420 22.35 -38.94 -38.72
C HIS A 420 22.77 -37.58 -38.13
N LEU A 421 21.86 -36.58 -38.09
CA LEU A 421 22.16 -35.26 -37.50
C LEU A 421 22.60 -35.31 -36.03
N TRP A 422 21.99 -36.22 -35.25
CA TRP A 422 22.39 -36.41 -33.85
C TRP A 422 23.76 -37.09 -33.77
N THR A 423 24.02 -38.05 -34.66
CA THR A 423 25.29 -38.78 -34.74
C THR A 423 26.44 -37.88 -35.18
N GLU A 424 26.22 -37.01 -36.17
CA GLU A 424 27.16 -35.98 -36.62
C GLU A 424 27.53 -35.03 -35.48
N GLY A 425 26.53 -34.57 -34.70
CA GLY A 425 26.75 -33.74 -33.53
C GLY A 425 27.59 -34.41 -32.43
N LEU A 426 27.52 -35.75 -32.33
CA LEU A 426 28.38 -36.52 -31.42
C LEU A 426 29.80 -36.69 -31.97
N ILE A 427 29.96 -36.91 -33.28
CA ILE A 427 31.27 -37.03 -33.94
C ILE A 427 32.04 -35.71 -33.88
N SER A 428 31.39 -34.60 -34.24
CA SER A 428 31.99 -33.25 -34.17
C SER A 428 32.45 -32.92 -32.75
N ALA A 429 31.59 -33.17 -31.76
CA ALA A 429 31.94 -32.95 -30.36
C ALA A 429 33.07 -33.88 -29.87
N GLY A 430 33.05 -35.16 -30.25
CA GLY A 430 34.09 -36.12 -29.89
C GLY A 430 35.46 -35.73 -30.44
N ARG A 431 35.51 -35.30 -31.71
CA ARG A 431 36.72 -34.79 -32.35
C ARG A 431 37.27 -33.55 -31.63
N ALA A 432 36.39 -32.59 -31.31
CA ALA A 432 36.78 -31.36 -30.61
C ALA A 432 37.39 -31.67 -29.23
N VAL A 433 36.82 -32.62 -28.48
CA VAL A 433 37.36 -33.05 -27.18
C VAL A 433 38.74 -33.68 -27.34
N GLY A 434 38.96 -34.57 -28.32
CA GLY A 434 40.27 -35.18 -28.57
C GLY A 434 41.36 -34.16 -28.93
N VAL A 435 41.04 -33.20 -29.80
CA VAL A 435 41.97 -32.12 -30.21
C VAL A 435 42.31 -31.22 -29.01
N THR A 436 41.30 -30.77 -28.27
CA THR A 436 41.51 -29.86 -27.13
C THR A 436 42.26 -30.53 -25.98
N ALA A 437 42.04 -31.83 -25.73
CA ALA A 437 42.82 -32.61 -24.77
C ALA A 437 44.31 -32.69 -25.18
N THR A 438 44.59 -32.96 -26.46
CA THR A 438 45.96 -32.99 -26.99
C THR A 438 46.64 -31.63 -26.87
N GLU A 439 45.92 -30.53 -27.19
CA GLU A 439 46.47 -29.18 -27.13
C GLU A 439 46.72 -28.72 -25.69
N LEU A 440 45.87 -29.09 -24.73
CA LEU A 440 46.10 -28.80 -23.31
C LEU A 440 47.44 -29.37 -22.85
N VAL A 441 47.73 -30.62 -23.18
CA VAL A 441 48.98 -31.27 -22.78
C VAL A 441 50.18 -30.66 -23.48
N LYS A 442 50.06 -30.34 -24.78
CA LYS A 442 51.13 -29.62 -25.50
C LYS A 442 51.42 -28.25 -24.88
N SER A 443 50.38 -27.51 -24.49
CA SER A 443 50.53 -26.23 -23.81
C SER A 443 51.18 -26.38 -22.43
N ALA A 444 50.80 -27.40 -21.66
CA ALA A 444 51.40 -27.70 -20.36
C ALA A 444 52.87 -28.12 -20.49
N ASP A 445 53.19 -29.00 -21.44
CA ASP A 445 54.56 -29.43 -21.74
C ASP A 445 55.44 -28.25 -22.13
N LYS A 446 55.00 -27.42 -23.08
CA LYS A 446 55.73 -26.20 -23.50
C LYS A 446 55.97 -25.22 -22.37
N LEU A 447 54.99 -25.02 -21.48
CA LEU A 447 55.13 -24.13 -20.32
C LEU A 447 56.20 -24.61 -19.35
N ILE A 448 56.37 -25.93 -19.24
CA ILE A 448 57.15 -26.55 -18.17
C ILE A 448 58.56 -26.97 -18.66
N MET A 449 58.65 -27.51 -19.87
CA MET A 449 59.87 -28.09 -20.44
C MET A 449 60.59 -27.15 -21.43
N GLU A 450 59.86 -26.32 -22.18
CA GLU A 450 60.45 -25.49 -23.24
C GLU A 450 60.69 -24.03 -22.81
N LYS A 451 61.74 -23.40 -23.35
CA LYS A 451 61.91 -21.95 -23.22
C LYS A 451 60.96 -21.26 -24.21
N GLY A 452 59.85 -20.70 -23.70
CA GLY A 452 58.90 -19.92 -24.50
C GLY A 452 57.43 -20.30 -24.31
N GLY A 453 57.10 -21.27 -23.45
CA GLY A 453 55.72 -21.51 -23.07
C GLY A 453 55.11 -20.36 -22.28
N LYS A 454 53.83 -20.07 -22.56
CA LYS A 454 53.08 -18.93 -22.02
C LYS A 454 51.94 -19.42 -21.13
N PHE A 455 51.75 -18.80 -19.98
CA PHE A 455 50.64 -19.13 -19.07
C PHE A 455 49.29 -18.88 -19.78
N GLU A 456 49.21 -17.85 -20.62
CA GLU A 456 48.04 -17.49 -21.41
C GLU A 456 47.60 -18.61 -22.37
N HIS A 457 48.55 -19.30 -23.00
CA HIS A 457 48.24 -20.42 -23.89
C HIS A 457 47.59 -21.57 -23.11
N LEU A 458 48.09 -21.87 -21.91
CA LEU A 458 47.50 -22.91 -21.06
C LEU A 458 46.11 -22.53 -20.55
N ILE A 459 45.86 -21.25 -20.23
CA ILE A 459 44.53 -20.75 -19.87
C ILE A 459 43.55 -20.97 -21.03
N VAL A 460 43.94 -20.59 -22.24
CA VAL A 460 43.09 -20.74 -23.43
C VAL A 460 42.82 -22.21 -23.71
N SER A 461 43.85 -23.07 -23.71
CA SER A 461 43.67 -24.51 -23.94
C SER A 461 42.75 -25.16 -22.90
N ALA A 462 42.86 -24.78 -21.61
CA ALA A 462 41.95 -25.25 -20.56
C ALA A 462 40.50 -24.82 -20.80
N GLY A 463 40.28 -23.56 -21.19
CA GLY A 463 38.97 -23.06 -21.58
C GLY A 463 38.37 -23.82 -22.78
N SER A 464 39.19 -24.11 -23.79
CA SER A 464 38.77 -24.88 -24.96
C SER A 464 38.36 -26.32 -24.61
N VAL A 465 39.01 -26.97 -23.64
CA VAL A 465 38.60 -28.28 -23.11
C VAL A 465 37.23 -28.20 -22.43
N GLY A 466 36.98 -27.16 -21.63
CA GLY A 466 35.67 -26.95 -21.00
C GLY A 466 34.55 -26.76 -22.04
N ALA A 467 34.80 -25.96 -23.08
CA ALA A 467 33.84 -25.70 -24.15
C ALA A 467 33.51 -26.95 -24.99
N SER A 468 34.53 -27.72 -25.40
CA SER A 468 34.33 -28.93 -26.20
C SER A 468 33.60 -30.03 -25.41
N VAL A 469 33.86 -30.15 -24.11
CA VAL A 469 33.15 -31.08 -23.23
C VAL A 469 31.70 -30.65 -22.98
N ALA A 470 31.43 -29.36 -22.88
CA ALA A 470 30.06 -28.84 -22.81
C ALA A 470 29.29 -29.15 -24.10
N GLN A 471 29.93 -29.03 -25.27
CA GLN A 471 29.36 -29.43 -26.54
C GLN A 471 29.04 -30.93 -26.55
N LEU A 472 29.96 -31.80 -26.11
CA LEU A 472 29.73 -33.25 -26.02
C LEU A 472 28.58 -33.59 -25.07
N PHE A 473 28.47 -32.92 -23.93
CA PHE A 473 27.34 -33.08 -22.99
C PHE A 473 26.01 -32.78 -23.67
N VAL A 474 25.94 -31.65 -24.37
CA VAL A 474 24.71 -31.20 -25.03
C VAL A 474 24.33 -32.14 -26.15
N SER A 475 25.27 -32.52 -27.02
CA SER A 475 25.06 -33.52 -28.09
C SER A 475 24.57 -34.85 -27.52
N SER A 476 25.12 -35.30 -26.39
CA SER A 476 24.72 -36.57 -25.74
C SER A 476 23.31 -36.52 -25.14
N ARG A 477 22.83 -35.34 -24.73
CA ARG A 477 21.53 -35.17 -24.06
C ARG A 477 20.34 -35.14 -25.03
N VAL A 478 20.53 -34.73 -26.30
CA VAL A 478 19.42 -34.43 -27.25
C VAL A 478 18.37 -35.54 -27.35
N LYS A 479 18.80 -36.80 -27.31
CA LYS A 479 17.93 -37.98 -27.44
C LYS A 479 17.76 -38.77 -26.13
N ALA A 480 18.31 -38.28 -25.02
CA ALA A 480 18.23 -38.94 -23.72
C ALA A 480 16.87 -38.74 -23.05
N ASP A 481 16.42 -39.73 -22.28
CA ASP A 481 15.25 -39.58 -21.40
C ASP A 481 15.59 -38.59 -20.28
N LYS A 482 14.67 -37.66 -19.99
CA LYS A 482 14.78 -36.67 -18.92
C LYS A 482 14.92 -37.32 -17.53
N ASN A 483 14.41 -38.54 -17.36
CA ASN A 483 14.48 -39.30 -16.11
C ASN A 483 15.65 -40.30 -16.06
N SER A 484 16.54 -40.30 -17.06
CA SER A 484 17.69 -41.21 -17.12
C SER A 484 18.69 -40.96 -15.99
N GLN A 485 19.00 -42.00 -15.22
CA GLN A 485 20.06 -41.93 -14.20
C GLN A 485 21.45 -41.77 -14.82
N LYS A 486 21.66 -42.31 -16.02
CA LYS A 486 22.92 -42.13 -16.76
C LYS A 486 23.08 -40.68 -17.21
N LEU A 487 22.00 -40.02 -17.64
CA LEU A 487 22.03 -38.59 -17.97
C LEU A 487 22.34 -37.72 -16.75
N VAL A 488 21.80 -38.06 -15.57
CA VAL A 488 22.15 -37.39 -14.30
C VAL A 488 23.63 -37.56 -13.98
N GLY A 489 24.17 -38.78 -14.14
CA GLY A 489 25.59 -39.07 -13.98
C GLY A 489 26.48 -38.27 -14.93
N LEU A 490 26.12 -38.20 -16.21
CA LEU A 490 26.79 -37.39 -17.21
C LEU A 490 26.73 -35.89 -16.87
N GLY A 491 25.60 -35.39 -16.38
CA GLY A 491 25.46 -34.01 -15.93
C GLY A 491 26.35 -33.66 -14.73
N LYS A 492 26.58 -34.61 -13.82
CA LYS A 492 27.55 -34.46 -12.72
C LYS A 492 28.98 -34.40 -13.25
N ALA A 493 29.36 -35.33 -14.12
CA ALA A 493 30.70 -35.34 -14.73
C ALA A 493 31.01 -34.04 -15.50
N SER A 494 30.01 -33.45 -16.18
CA SER A 494 30.18 -32.16 -16.88
C SER A 494 30.45 -31.00 -15.92
N LYS A 495 29.75 -30.96 -14.77
CA LYS A 495 30.02 -29.98 -13.72
C LYS A 495 31.41 -30.16 -13.11
N ASP A 496 31.84 -31.41 -12.93
CA ASP A 496 33.17 -31.73 -12.38
C ASP A 496 34.29 -31.27 -13.34
N VAL A 497 34.13 -31.46 -14.65
CA VAL A 497 35.05 -30.90 -15.66
C VAL A 497 35.12 -29.38 -15.57
N ASN A 498 33.98 -28.68 -15.53
CA ASN A 498 33.95 -27.22 -15.41
C ASN A 498 34.65 -26.73 -14.14
N LYS A 499 34.47 -27.44 -13.03
CA LYS A 499 35.16 -27.15 -11.76
C LYS A 499 36.67 -27.31 -11.90
N CYS A 500 37.13 -28.41 -12.50
CA CYS A 500 38.56 -28.66 -12.72
C CYS A 500 39.17 -27.63 -13.68
N THR A 501 38.45 -27.25 -14.74
CA THR A 501 38.87 -26.20 -15.67
C THR A 501 39.04 -24.85 -14.97
N ALA A 502 38.05 -24.44 -14.16
CA ALA A 502 38.13 -23.22 -13.38
C ALA A 502 39.29 -23.24 -12.36
N ASN A 503 39.49 -24.38 -11.69
CA ASN A 503 40.61 -24.57 -10.77
C ASN A 503 41.97 -24.43 -11.47
N LEU A 504 42.14 -25.08 -12.63
CA LEU A 504 43.37 -24.98 -13.42
C LEU A 504 43.65 -23.53 -13.85
N VAL A 505 42.64 -22.83 -14.38
CA VAL A 505 42.79 -21.41 -14.74
C VAL A 505 43.17 -20.55 -13.53
N GLY A 506 42.57 -20.82 -12.37
CA GLY A 506 42.92 -20.16 -11.11
C GLY A 506 44.37 -20.37 -10.70
N ILE A 507 44.84 -21.62 -10.70
CA ILE A 507 46.23 -21.99 -10.37
C ILE A 507 47.21 -21.36 -11.36
N VAL A 508 46.88 -21.37 -12.66
CA VAL A 508 47.73 -20.80 -13.71
C VAL A 508 47.85 -19.29 -13.57
N LYS A 509 46.75 -18.57 -13.27
CA LYS A 509 46.77 -17.12 -13.00
C LYS A 509 47.52 -16.79 -11.72
N GLN A 510 47.33 -17.56 -10.65
CA GLN A 510 48.08 -17.40 -9.41
C GLN A 510 49.58 -17.63 -9.65
N GLY A 511 49.94 -18.66 -10.40
CA GLY A 511 51.31 -18.95 -10.80
C GLY A 511 51.94 -17.81 -11.62
N GLN A 512 51.17 -17.22 -12.53
CA GLN A 512 51.59 -16.04 -13.30
C GLN A 512 51.86 -14.82 -12.41
N GLN A 513 51.02 -14.56 -11.40
CA GLN A 513 51.23 -13.47 -10.43
C GLN A 513 52.44 -13.72 -9.54
N SER A 514 52.53 -14.90 -8.93
CA SER A 514 53.64 -15.26 -8.03
C SER A 514 55.02 -15.25 -8.71
N LEU A 515 55.07 -15.50 -10.02
CA LEU A 515 56.32 -15.44 -10.80
C LEU A 515 56.57 -14.07 -11.47
N GLY A 516 55.58 -13.17 -11.46
CA GLY A 516 55.64 -11.85 -12.10
C GLY A 516 55.81 -10.67 -11.12
N GLU A 517 55.33 -10.78 -9.87
CA GLU A 517 55.25 -9.67 -8.92
C GLU A 517 56.59 -9.26 -8.30
N GLU A 518 57.58 -10.15 -8.21
CA GLU A 518 58.77 -9.90 -7.39
C GLU A 518 59.82 -8.96 -8.02
N LYS A 519 59.72 -8.65 -9.32
CA LYS A 519 60.68 -7.74 -10.01
C LYS A 519 60.18 -6.30 -10.19
N LEU A 520 58.91 -6.01 -9.95
CA LEU A 520 58.28 -4.76 -10.39
C LEU A 520 58.21 -3.66 -9.32
N LEU A 521 58.57 -3.93 -8.06
CA LEU A 521 58.16 -3.06 -6.94
C LEU A 521 59.27 -2.67 -5.94
N ASP A 522 60.55 -2.92 -6.21
CA ASP A 522 61.64 -2.39 -5.37
C ASP A 522 62.21 -1.09 -5.94
N PHE A 523 61.64 0.04 -5.51
CA PHE A 523 62.11 1.39 -5.84
C PHE A 523 62.98 2.00 -4.72
N SER A 524 63.29 1.22 -3.68
CA SER A 524 63.84 1.72 -2.42
C SER A 524 65.27 2.27 -2.54
N ASN A 525 65.96 1.94 -3.65
CA ASN A 525 67.36 2.27 -3.90
C ASN A 525 67.57 3.34 -4.99
N LEU A 526 66.51 3.99 -5.50
CA LEU A 526 66.60 4.97 -6.59
C LEU A 526 66.67 6.42 -6.04
N SER A 527 67.55 7.25 -6.60
CA SER A 527 67.54 8.70 -6.36
C SER A 527 66.40 9.38 -7.10
N LEU A 528 66.02 10.61 -6.70
CA LEU A 528 64.90 11.37 -7.31
C LEU A 528 64.98 11.46 -8.85
N HIS A 529 66.19 11.64 -9.40
CA HIS A 529 66.39 11.72 -10.85
C HIS A 529 66.24 10.35 -11.53
N GLU A 530 66.72 9.28 -10.89
CA GLU A 530 66.54 7.91 -11.37
C GLU A 530 65.09 7.47 -11.31
N THR A 531 64.36 7.82 -10.24
CA THR A 531 62.91 7.60 -10.15
C THR A 531 62.17 8.30 -11.28
N LYS A 532 62.51 9.56 -11.61
CA LYS A 532 61.84 10.29 -12.70
C LYS A 532 62.15 9.70 -14.07
N LYS A 533 63.38 9.22 -14.26
CA LYS A 533 63.79 8.52 -15.48
C LYS A 533 63.03 7.20 -15.63
N GLU A 534 62.96 6.38 -14.58
CA GLU A 534 62.22 5.12 -14.56
C GLU A 534 60.71 5.32 -14.72
N GLU A 535 60.14 6.38 -14.15
CA GLU A 535 58.73 6.77 -14.38
C GLU A 535 58.48 7.04 -15.87
N MET A 536 59.36 7.80 -16.52
CA MET A 536 59.25 8.11 -17.94
C MET A 536 59.46 6.87 -18.82
N GLU A 537 60.43 6.02 -18.51
CA GLU A 537 60.67 4.75 -19.21
C GLU A 537 59.48 3.79 -19.04
N SER A 538 58.85 3.76 -17.86
CA SER A 538 57.61 3.03 -17.60
C SER A 538 56.42 3.57 -18.41
N GLN A 539 56.26 4.90 -18.50
CA GLN A 539 55.23 5.51 -19.36
C GLN A 539 55.41 5.17 -20.84
N VAL A 540 56.66 5.20 -21.34
CA VAL A 540 56.97 4.75 -22.72
C VAL A 540 56.60 3.29 -22.88
N ARG A 541 56.93 2.43 -21.90
CA ARG A 541 56.61 1.01 -21.93
C ARG A 541 55.10 0.75 -21.95
N VAL A 542 54.31 1.55 -21.23
CA VAL A 542 52.84 1.50 -21.28
C VAL A 542 52.33 1.76 -22.69
N LEU A 543 52.81 2.83 -23.34
CA LEU A 543 52.41 3.16 -24.71
C LEU A 543 52.80 2.08 -25.72
N GLU A 544 53.99 1.48 -25.57
CA GLU A 544 54.42 0.34 -26.39
C GLU A 544 53.49 -0.87 -26.23
N LEU A 545 53.14 -1.21 -24.98
CA LEU A 545 52.24 -2.32 -24.67
C LEU A 545 50.82 -2.09 -25.19
N GLU A 546 50.30 -0.86 -25.12
CA GLU A 546 49.00 -0.48 -25.72
C GLU A 546 49.01 -0.64 -27.24
N ALA A 547 50.11 -0.26 -27.90
CA ALA A 547 50.29 -0.44 -29.34
C ALA A 547 50.43 -1.93 -29.73
N GLU A 548 51.20 -2.71 -28.97
CA GLU A 548 51.32 -4.16 -29.15
C GLU A 548 49.99 -4.88 -28.94
N LEU A 549 49.24 -4.54 -27.88
CA LEU A 549 47.91 -5.07 -27.61
C LEU A 549 46.95 -4.78 -28.77
N SER A 550 46.94 -3.55 -29.27
CA SER A 550 46.12 -3.15 -30.42
C SER A 550 46.47 -3.95 -31.68
N ARG A 551 47.77 -4.18 -31.93
CA ARG A 551 48.25 -4.97 -33.07
C ARG A 551 47.89 -6.45 -32.93
N GLU A 552 48.02 -7.02 -31.75
CA GLU A 552 47.68 -8.43 -31.51
C GLU A 552 46.18 -8.66 -31.58
N ARG A 553 45.33 -7.70 -31.14
CA ARG A 553 43.88 -7.72 -31.36
C ARG A 553 43.52 -7.77 -32.85
N LEU A 554 44.17 -6.94 -33.68
CA LEU A 554 44.00 -6.97 -35.14
C LEU A 554 44.45 -8.31 -35.74
N ARG A 555 45.62 -8.81 -35.31
CA ARG A 555 46.16 -10.09 -35.78
C ARG A 555 45.26 -11.26 -35.38
N PHE A 556 44.75 -11.29 -34.16
CA PHE A 556 43.81 -12.29 -33.68
C PHE A 556 42.53 -12.28 -34.53
N ALA A 557 41.97 -11.10 -34.79
CA ALA A 557 40.83 -10.95 -35.69
C ALA A 557 41.14 -11.48 -37.12
N ALA A 558 42.35 -11.23 -37.64
CA ALA A 558 42.77 -11.72 -38.95
C ALA A 558 43.01 -13.24 -39.00
N LEU A 559 43.70 -13.82 -38.02
CA LEU A 559 43.91 -15.27 -37.90
C LEU A 559 42.57 -16.00 -37.80
N ARG A 560 41.64 -15.40 -37.06
CA ARG A 560 40.29 -15.91 -36.93
C ARG A 560 39.60 -15.91 -38.30
N LYS A 561 39.62 -14.80 -39.06
CA LYS A 561 39.15 -14.78 -40.47
C LYS A 561 39.80 -15.87 -41.34
N GLN A 562 41.11 -16.10 -41.21
CA GLN A 562 41.83 -17.10 -41.98
C GLN A 562 41.43 -18.54 -41.62
N HIS A 563 41.26 -18.85 -40.33
CA HIS A 563 40.76 -20.15 -39.87
C HIS A 563 39.43 -20.50 -40.54
N PHE A 564 38.53 -19.52 -40.68
CA PHE A 564 37.26 -19.71 -41.39
C PHE A 564 37.42 -19.83 -42.91
N HIS A 565 38.34 -19.09 -43.53
CA HIS A 565 38.63 -19.26 -44.95
C HIS A 565 39.19 -20.66 -45.26
N ILE A 566 40.06 -21.19 -44.39
CA ILE A 566 40.56 -22.57 -44.52
C ILE A 566 39.43 -23.59 -44.31
N ALA A 567 38.57 -23.38 -43.30
CA ALA A 567 37.38 -24.21 -43.11
C ALA A 567 36.48 -24.22 -44.37
N GLN A 568 36.26 -23.06 -45.00
CA GLN A 568 35.53 -22.92 -46.26
C GLN A 568 36.21 -23.62 -47.45
N LEU A 569 37.54 -23.52 -47.58
CA LEU A 569 38.29 -24.20 -48.65
C LEU A 569 38.29 -25.72 -48.50
N VAL A 570 38.32 -26.23 -47.27
CA VAL A 570 38.17 -27.66 -46.98
C VAL A 570 36.77 -28.14 -47.39
N SER A 571 35.73 -27.35 -47.16
CA SER A 571 34.38 -27.61 -47.68
C SER A 571 34.32 -27.61 -49.22
N ASN A 572 34.93 -26.60 -49.87
CA ASN A 572 34.84 -26.45 -51.34
C ASN A 572 35.71 -27.44 -52.13
N ASN A 573 36.87 -27.87 -51.61
CA ASN A 573 37.73 -28.86 -52.28
C ASN A 573 37.16 -30.28 -52.23
N GLN A 574 36.22 -30.57 -51.31
CA GLN A 574 35.53 -31.86 -51.25
C GLN A 574 34.35 -31.94 -52.24
N GLU A 575 33.75 -30.81 -52.62
CA GLU A 575 32.74 -30.75 -53.70
C GLU A 575 33.35 -30.99 -55.09
N ASN A 576 34.61 -30.60 -55.32
CA ASN A 576 35.30 -30.77 -56.60
C ASN A 576 36.11 -32.08 -56.74
N GLY A 577 36.26 -32.87 -55.68
CA GLY A 577 37.07 -34.10 -55.66
C GLY A 577 36.33 -35.38 -56.07
N GLY A 578 35.00 -35.34 -56.26
CA GLY A 578 34.17 -36.51 -56.59
C GLY A 578 33.95 -36.79 -58.08
N GLY A 579 34.52 -35.96 -58.97
CA GLY A 579 34.28 -36.06 -60.40
C GLY A 579 35.54 -36.32 -61.22
N ASN A 580 36.05 -37.56 -61.21
CA ASN A 580 36.86 -38.03 -62.34
C ASN A 580 36.83 -39.56 -62.45
N ASN A 581 36.65 -40.03 -63.69
CA ASN A 581 36.42 -41.39 -64.20
C ASN A 581 34.91 -41.72 -64.30
N VAL A 582 34.30 -41.94 -65.47
CA VAL A 582 34.77 -42.58 -66.71
C VAL A 582 33.92 -42.04 -67.89
N GLU A 583 34.54 -41.38 -68.87
CA GLU A 583 33.93 -41.29 -70.22
C GLU A 583 34.12 -42.67 -70.88
N THR A 584 33.02 -43.41 -71.00
CA THR A 584 32.97 -44.64 -71.79
C THR A 584 32.93 -44.28 -73.26
N ASP A 585 34.06 -44.53 -73.92
CA ASP A 585 34.23 -44.59 -75.36
C ASP A 585 33.30 -45.68 -75.94
N THR A 586 32.32 -45.29 -76.75
CA THR A 586 31.54 -46.22 -77.58
C THR A 586 31.55 -45.73 -79.02
N SER A 587 32.51 -46.24 -79.79
CA SER A 587 32.46 -46.24 -81.25
C SER A 587 31.61 -47.43 -81.72
N PRO A 588 30.66 -47.26 -82.66
CA PRO A 588 30.11 -48.36 -83.43
C PRO A 588 30.94 -48.63 -84.70
N PRO A 589 30.90 -49.87 -85.23
CA PRO A 589 31.74 -50.29 -86.35
C PRO A 589 31.11 -49.90 -87.69
N GLU A 590 31.92 -49.70 -88.73
CA GLU A 590 31.67 -50.31 -90.05
C GLU A 590 32.81 -50.02 -91.04
N SER A 591 33.24 -51.12 -91.67
CA SER A 591 33.82 -51.27 -93.02
C SER A 591 35.21 -50.74 -93.33
#